data_AF-A0A9D7JB45-F1
#
_entry.id   AF-A0A9D7JB45-F1
#
_cell.length_a   1.000
_cell.length_b   1.000
_cell.length_c   1.000
_cell.angle_alpha   90.00
_cell.angle_beta   90.00
_cell.angle_gamma   90.00
#
_symmetry.space_group_name_H-M   'P 1'
#
loop_
_entity.id
_entity.type
_entity.pdbx_description
1 polymer ?
#
loop_
_entity_poly.entity_id
_entity_poly.type
_entity_poly.pdbx_seq_one_letter_code
_entity_poly.pdbx_strand_id
1 'polypeptide(L)'
;MKITSVKTAATTGHCMHLWVRIETDAGVTGLGECVHGGYQAIAIIKELEERLIGRDPFAIDAIFEETRRSLVFEGGFAGALITALTGIEIALWDLKGKALKVPIYELMGGKFRDDIRVYCDCEVSPGMNMAEVQAVVDEVLEAGFTALKVDLDIRAYGHTGSETGWYEKDKFNMTPNKWEHDRMVQLAHMVVKAAGPSVDVATDLHTRLDKHSAIRLARDLEPLKLLWLEEPVPPRTST
;
A
#
# COMPACT_ATOMS: atom_id res chain seq x y z
N MET A 1 18.06 -29.04 -4.03
CA MET A 1 17.06 -28.39 -3.19
C MET A 1 15.74 -28.39 -3.94
N LYS A 2 14.67 -28.87 -3.32
CA LYS A 2 13.33 -28.99 -3.89
C LYS A 2 12.29 -28.48 -2.91
N ILE A 3 11.23 -27.86 -3.43
CA ILE A 3 10.08 -27.43 -2.61
C ILE A 3 9.34 -28.67 -2.08
N THR A 4 9.06 -28.69 -0.79
CA THR A 4 8.39 -29.81 -0.10
C THR A 4 7.04 -29.45 0.51
N SER A 5 6.78 -28.19 0.80
CA SER A 5 5.47 -27.73 1.27
C SER A 5 5.26 -26.24 1.01
N VAL A 6 3.99 -25.83 0.88
CA VAL A 6 3.57 -24.44 0.82
C VAL A 6 2.47 -24.22 1.85
N LYS A 7 2.75 -23.40 2.87
CA LYS A 7 1.83 -23.16 3.99
C LYS A 7 1.38 -21.71 3.99
N THR A 8 0.17 -21.47 4.46
CA THR A 8 -0.37 -20.12 4.65
C THR A 8 -0.64 -19.85 6.12
N ALA A 9 -0.50 -18.59 6.51
CA ALA A 9 -0.91 -18.09 7.83
C ALA A 9 -1.50 -16.70 7.66
N ALA A 10 -2.60 -16.41 8.35
CA ALA A 10 -3.24 -15.11 8.33
C ALA A 10 -3.30 -14.51 9.73
N THR A 11 -3.08 -13.21 9.84
CA THR A 11 -3.26 -12.44 11.06
C THR A 11 -4.20 -11.27 10.80
N THR A 12 -5.03 -10.95 11.79
CA THR A 12 -5.96 -9.82 11.71
C THR A 12 -5.37 -8.61 12.44
N GLY A 13 -5.17 -7.51 11.72
CA GLY A 13 -4.76 -6.21 12.25
C GLY A 13 -5.69 -5.10 11.73
N HIS A 14 -5.12 -4.01 11.21
CA HIS A 14 -5.88 -2.99 10.47
C HIS A 14 -6.66 -3.59 9.29
N CYS A 15 -6.03 -4.55 8.60
CA CYS A 15 -6.67 -5.45 7.65
C CYS A 15 -6.18 -6.89 7.85
N MET A 16 -6.61 -7.81 6.99
CA MET A 16 -6.10 -9.19 7.02
C MET A 16 -4.74 -9.25 6.33
N HIS A 17 -3.71 -9.63 7.08
CA HIS A 17 -2.37 -9.89 6.54
C HIS A 17 -2.22 -11.38 6.29
N LEU A 18 -1.98 -11.76 5.03
CA LEU A 18 -1.78 -13.14 4.63
C LEU A 18 -0.30 -13.37 4.32
N TRP A 19 0.24 -14.47 4.83
CA TRP A 19 1.62 -14.88 4.65
C TRP A 19 1.66 -16.26 4.01
N VAL A 20 2.65 -16.48 3.16
CA VAL A 20 3.00 -17.78 2.60
C VAL A 20 4.41 -18.18 3.04
N ARG A 21 4.55 -19.42 3.49
CA ARG A 21 5.82 -20.04 3.85
C ARG A 21 6.10 -21.21 2.91
N ILE A 22 7.28 -21.21 2.31
CA ILE A 22 7.76 -22.29 1.44
C ILE A 22 8.87 -23.05 2.18
N GLU A 23 8.76 -24.38 2.22
CA GLU A 23 9.76 -25.26 2.83
C GLU A 23 10.45 -26.11 1.76
N THR A 24 11.69 -26.52 2.04
CA THR A 24 12.49 -27.35 1.13
C THR A 24 13.08 -28.58 1.79
N ASP A 25 13.46 -29.55 0.97
CA ASP A 25 14.17 -30.79 1.36
C ASP A 25 15.54 -30.52 2.02
N ALA A 26 16.12 -29.35 1.79
CA ALA A 26 17.38 -28.91 2.38
C ALA A 26 17.19 -28.17 3.71
N GLY A 27 15.96 -28.03 4.21
CA GLY A 27 15.64 -27.35 5.46
C GLY A 27 15.65 -25.82 5.38
N VAL A 28 15.88 -25.24 4.20
CA VAL A 28 15.79 -23.78 3.99
C VAL A 28 14.33 -23.40 3.74
N THR A 29 13.88 -22.30 4.35
CA THR A 29 12.51 -21.83 4.24
C THR A 29 12.44 -20.37 3.84
N GLY A 30 11.43 -20.03 3.03
CA GLY A 30 11.11 -18.66 2.63
C GLY A 30 9.77 -18.20 3.19
N LEU A 31 9.63 -16.90 3.41
CA LEU A 31 8.39 -16.23 3.85
C LEU A 31 8.09 -15.05 2.92
N GLY A 32 6.83 -14.93 2.51
CA GLY A 32 6.35 -13.80 1.70
C GLY A 32 4.96 -13.35 2.11
N GLU A 33 4.71 -12.05 1.98
CA GLU A 33 3.41 -11.45 2.30
C GLU A 33 2.55 -11.33 1.04
N CYS A 34 1.27 -11.67 1.17
CA CYS A 34 0.24 -11.52 0.15
C CYS A 34 -0.62 -10.28 0.49
N VAL A 35 -0.03 -9.09 0.34
CA VAL A 35 -0.64 -7.80 0.72
C VAL A 35 -2.00 -7.61 0.03
N HIS A 36 -3.05 -7.36 0.80
CA HIS A 36 -4.44 -7.20 0.33
C HIS A 36 -5.05 -8.39 -0.45
N GLY A 37 -4.50 -9.61 -0.29
CA GLY A 37 -4.95 -10.79 -1.04
C GLY A 37 -6.30 -11.36 -0.62
N GLY A 38 -6.80 -10.95 0.54
CA GLY A 38 -8.05 -11.47 1.10
C GLY A 38 -8.01 -13.00 1.35
N TYR A 39 -9.14 -13.55 1.80
CA TYR A 39 -9.26 -14.99 2.04
C TYR A 39 -9.11 -15.81 0.75
N GLN A 40 -9.38 -15.22 -0.41
CA GLN A 40 -9.30 -15.87 -1.72
C GLN A 40 -7.86 -16.32 -2.04
N ALA A 41 -6.86 -15.51 -1.68
CA ALA A 41 -5.46 -15.87 -1.89
C ALA A 41 -5.06 -17.16 -1.15
N ILE A 42 -5.71 -17.52 -0.04
CA ILE A 42 -5.46 -18.80 0.66
C ILE A 42 -5.84 -19.98 -0.22
N ALA A 43 -7.02 -19.93 -0.84
CA ALA A 43 -7.51 -20.99 -1.72
C ALA A 43 -6.63 -21.12 -2.97
N ILE A 44 -6.24 -19.97 -3.55
CA ILE A 44 -5.35 -19.92 -4.71
C ILE A 44 -3.99 -20.54 -4.38
N ILE A 45 -3.37 -20.18 -3.24
CA ILE A 45 -2.07 -20.74 -2.84
C ILE A 45 -2.17 -22.25 -2.63
N LYS A 46 -3.27 -22.72 -2.03
CA LYS A 46 -3.51 -24.16 -1.84
C LYS A 46 -3.60 -24.90 -3.18
N GLU A 47 -4.23 -24.32 -4.19
CA GLU A 47 -4.28 -24.89 -5.54
C GLU A 47 -2.91 -24.86 -6.24
N LEU A 48 -2.17 -23.76 -6.07
CA LEU A 48 -0.83 -23.61 -6.63
C LEU A 48 0.21 -24.53 -5.97
N GLU A 49 -0.02 -25.00 -4.73
CA GLU A 49 0.91 -25.87 -4.01
C GLU A 49 1.30 -27.10 -4.85
N GLU A 50 0.32 -27.79 -5.46
CA GLU A 50 0.57 -28.98 -6.28
C GLU A 50 1.52 -28.71 -7.46
N ARG A 51 1.51 -27.48 -7.99
CA ARG A 51 2.38 -27.05 -9.09
C ARG A 51 3.80 -26.71 -8.62
N LEU A 52 3.98 -26.46 -7.33
CA LEU A 52 5.23 -26.03 -6.71
C LEU A 52 6.03 -27.20 -6.11
N ILE A 53 5.36 -28.23 -5.57
CA ILE A 53 6.04 -29.37 -4.95
C ILE A 53 7.01 -30.04 -5.95
N GLY A 54 8.24 -30.31 -5.50
CA GLY A 54 9.29 -30.94 -6.31
C GLY A 54 9.97 -30.02 -7.33
N ARG A 55 9.56 -28.76 -7.45
CA ARG A 55 10.22 -27.74 -8.27
C ARG A 55 11.52 -27.29 -7.60
N ASP A 56 12.44 -26.79 -8.41
CA ASP A 56 13.61 -26.07 -7.94
C ASP A 56 13.19 -24.66 -7.47
N PRO A 57 13.37 -24.30 -6.18
CA PRO A 57 12.97 -23.00 -5.66
C PRO A 57 13.80 -21.83 -6.25
N PHE A 58 14.93 -22.10 -6.92
CA PHE A 58 15.73 -21.04 -7.55
C PHE A 58 15.19 -20.60 -8.91
N ALA A 59 14.25 -21.34 -9.49
CA ALA A 59 13.60 -21.04 -10.76
C ALA A 59 12.46 -20.02 -10.60
N ILE A 60 12.73 -18.91 -9.88
CA ILE A 60 11.72 -17.92 -9.44
C ILE A 60 10.93 -17.35 -10.62
N ASP A 61 11.59 -16.73 -11.59
CA ASP A 61 10.94 -16.12 -12.76
C ASP A 61 10.20 -17.15 -13.60
N ALA A 62 10.73 -18.37 -13.71
CA ALA A 62 10.08 -19.45 -14.44
C ALA A 62 8.78 -19.88 -13.73
N ILE A 63 8.81 -20.07 -12.41
CA ILE A 63 7.62 -20.37 -11.60
C ILE A 63 6.59 -19.26 -11.73
N PHE A 64 7.02 -18.00 -11.60
CA PHE A 64 6.14 -16.84 -11.71
C PHE A 64 5.49 -16.74 -13.10
N GLU A 65 6.29 -16.67 -14.16
CA GLU A 65 5.78 -16.46 -15.52
C GLU A 65 5.00 -17.65 -16.05
N GLU A 66 5.41 -18.89 -15.77
CA GLU A 66 4.66 -20.09 -16.16
C GLU A 66 3.28 -20.09 -15.49
N THR A 67 3.22 -19.85 -14.18
CA THR A 67 1.96 -19.80 -13.43
C THR A 67 1.07 -18.67 -13.95
N ARG A 68 1.62 -17.46 -14.03
CA ARG A 68 0.91 -16.27 -14.50
C ARG A 68 0.33 -16.44 -15.91
N ARG A 69 1.10 -16.99 -16.85
CA ARG A 69 0.67 -17.17 -18.25
C ARG A 69 -0.29 -18.35 -18.43
N SER A 70 -0.10 -19.43 -17.67
CA SER A 70 -1.01 -20.60 -17.73
C SER A 70 -2.39 -20.29 -17.17
N LEU A 71 -2.49 -19.39 -16.20
CA LEU A 71 -3.72 -18.98 -15.54
C LEU A 71 -4.27 -17.65 -16.08
N VAL A 72 -4.06 -17.39 -17.38
CA VAL A 72 -4.46 -16.14 -18.03
C VAL A 72 -5.96 -15.86 -17.90
N PHE A 73 -6.80 -16.90 -17.94
CA PHE A 73 -8.25 -16.80 -17.81
C PHE A 73 -8.74 -16.75 -16.35
N GLU A 74 -7.82 -16.88 -15.38
CA GLU A 74 -8.10 -16.89 -13.95
C GLU A 74 -7.53 -15.64 -13.23
N GLY A 75 -7.17 -14.62 -14.00
CA GLY A 75 -6.64 -13.36 -13.48
C GLY A 75 -5.12 -13.27 -13.50
N GLY A 76 -4.43 -13.92 -14.45
CA GLY A 76 -2.96 -13.86 -14.62
C GLY A 76 -2.37 -12.47 -14.94
N PHE A 77 -3.13 -11.38 -14.73
CA PHE A 77 -2.68 -10.00 -14.91
C PHE A 77 -2.97 -9.10 -13.70
N ALA A 78 -3.95 -9.43 -12.87
CA ALA A 78 -4.36 -8.59 -11.74
C ALA A 78 -5.17 -9.38 -10.69
N GLY A 79 -5.45 -8.74 -9.55
CA GLY A 79 -6.33 -9.28 -8.53
C GLY A 79 -5.70 -10.38 -7.68
N ALA A 80 -6.54 -11.19 -7.03
CA ALA A 80 -6.13 -12.13 -5.98
C ALA A 80 -5.12 -13.18 -6.45
N LEU A 81 -5.15 -13.59 -7.72
CA LEU A 81 -4.17 -14.52 -8.27
C LEU A 81 -2.76 -13.91 -8.29
N ILE A 82 -2.63 -12.68 -8.79
CA ILE A 82 -1.34 -11.96 -8.78
C ILE A 82 -0.88 -11.70 -7.35
N THR A 83 -1.79 -11.36 -6.43
CA THR A 83 -1.44 -11.18 -5.02
C THR A 83 -0.91 -12.47 -4.38
N ALA A 84 -1.54 -13.62 -4.64
CA ALA A 84 -1.05 -14.92 -4.18
C ALA A 84 0.33 -15.26 -4.79
N LEU A 85 0.49 -15.01 -6.09
CA LEU A 85 1.70 -15.32 -6.83
C LEU A 85 2.90 -14.46 -6.40
N THR A 86 2.68 -13.17 -6.14
CA THR A 86 3.70 -12.26 -5.61
C THR A 86 4.12 -12.64 -4.19
N GLY A 87 3.20 -13.08 -3.33
CA GLY A 87 3.56 -13.64 -2.03
C GLY A 87 4.47 -14.88 -2.16
N ILE A 88 4.15 -15.79 -3.09
CA ILE A 88 5.01 -16.96 -3.40
C ILE A 88 6.38 -16.51 -3.90
N GLU A 89 6.43 -15.54 -4.81
CA GLU A 89 7.67 -14.99 -5.35
C GLU A 89 8.57 -14.37 -4.28
N ILE A 90 8.00 -13.55 -3.37
CA ILE A 90 8.71 -12.98 -2.23
C ILE A 90 9.29 -14.09 -1.35
N ALA A 91 8.51 -15.15 -1.07
CA ALA A 91 8.99 -16.29 -0.29
C ALA A 91 10.15 -17.01 -0.99
N LEU A 92 10.10 -17.17 -2.32
CA LEU A 92 11.19 -17.78 -3.08
C LEU A 92 12.46 -16.90 -3.07
N TRP A 93 12.33 -15.58 -3.13
CA TRP A 93 13.46 -14.65 -2.99
C TRP A 93 14.10 -14.69 -1.60
N ASP A 94 13.28 -14.70 -0.55
CA ASP A 94 13.74 -14.86 0.84
C ASP A 94 14.49 -16.20 1.03
N LEU A 95 13.92 -17.29 0.50
CA LEU A 95 14.55 -18.60 0.48
C LEU A 95 15.90 -18.58 -0.26
N LYS A 96 15.97 -17.96 -1.45
CA LYS A 96 17.18 -17.89 -2.26
C LYS A 96 18.29 -17.09 -1.57
N GLY A 97 17.95 -15.96 -0.95
CA GLY A 97 18.89 -15.18 -0.13
C GLY A 97 19.43 -16.00 1.05
N LYS A 98 18.55 -16.68 1.79
CA LYS A 98 18.93 -17.57 2.91
C LYS A 98 19.82 -18.74 2.47
N ALA A 99 19.47 -19.40 1.37
CA ALA A 99 20.22 -20.53 0.82
C ALA A 99 21.63 -20.12 0.39
N LEU A 100 21.76 -18.94 -0.22
CA LEU A 100 23.04 -18.38 -0.67
C LEU A 100 23.80 -17.59 0.41
N LYS A 101 23.17 -17.37 1.57
CA LYS A 101 23.71 -16.59 2.70
C LYS A 101 24.09 -15.15 2.30
N VAL A 102 23.28 -14.54 1.44
CA VAL A 102 23.42 -13.15 1.02
C VAL A 102 22.10 -12.41 1.20
N PRO A 103 22.12 -11.11 1.52
CA PRO A 103 20.89 -10.32 1.51
C PRO A 103 20.33 -10.22 0.08
N ILE A 104 19.00 -10.18 -0.04
CA ILE A 104 18.31 -10.25 -1.35
C ILE A 104 18.75 -9.13 -2.29
N TYR A 105 19.04 -7.93 -1.79
CA TYR A 105 19.47 -6.81 -2.62
C TYR A 105 20.79 -7.09 -3.37
N GLU A 106 21.67 -7.95 -2.87
CA GLU A 106 22.90 -8.36 -3.58
C GLU A 106 22.56 -9.19 -4.82
N LEU A 107 21.51 -10.02 -4.73
CA LEU A 107 20.99 -10.77 -5.88
C LEU A 107 20.31 -9.86 -6.91
N MET A 108 19.92 -8.64 -6.51
CA MET A 108 19.29 -7.62 -7.35
C MET A 108 20.30 -6.60 -7.91
N GLY A 109 21.60 -6.84 -7.77
CA GLY A 109 22.65 -5.98 -8.32
C GLY A 109 23.38 -5.13 -7.29
N GLY A 110 23.17 -5.37 -6.00
CA GLY A 110 23.91 -4.73 -4.92
C GLY A 110 23.33 -3.40 -4.45
N LYS A 111 24.00 -2.80 -3.46
CA LYS A 111 23.54 -1.59 -2.78
C LYS A 111 23.82 -0.33 -3.61
N PHE A 112 22.81 0.52 -3.81
CA PHE A 112 22.95 1.84 -4.45
C PHE A 112 23.06 3.00 -3.44
N ARG A 113 22.68 2.78 -2.18
CA ARG A 113 22.61 3.80 -1.13
C ARG A 113 22.67 3.14 0.23
N ASP A 114 23.22 3.82 1.23
CA ASP A 114 23.39 3.22 2.54
C ASP A 114 22.09 3.13 3.35
N ASP A 115 21.24 4.14 3.18
CA ASP A 115 20.00 4.33 3.90
C ASP A 115 18.86 4.66 2.93
N ILE A 116 17.64 4.28 3.31
CA ILE A 116 16.42 4.59 2.56
C ILE A 116 15.58 5.53 3.42
N ARG A 117 15.30 6.73 2.91
CA ARG A 117 14.39 7.67 3.55
C ARG A 117 12.96 7.11 3.52
N VAL A 118 12.33 7.03 4.68
CA VAL A 118 10.92 6.63 4.85
C VAL A 118 10.10 7.83 5.29
N TYR A 119 8.80 7.82 5.00
CA TYR A 119 7.84 8.77 5.52
C TYR A 119 6.97 8.11 6.60
N CYS A 120 6.43 8.92 7.51
CA CYS A 120 5.47 8.47 8.52
C CYS A 120 4.05 8.68 8.01
N ASP A 121 3.22 7.65 8.04
CA ASP A 121 1.79 7.78 7.78
C ASP A 121 1.10 8.27 9.06
N CYS A 122 0.36 9.37 8.98
CA CYS A 122 -0.20 10.05 10.14
C CYS A 122 -1.69 10.31 9.94
N GLU A 123 -2.48 10.01 10.96
CA GLU A 123 -3.89 10.36 10.96
C GLU A 123 -4.07 11.80 11.47
N VAL A 124 -4.58 12.67 10.61
CA VAL A 124 -5.15 13.96 11.03
C VAL A 124 -6.64 13.93 10.74
N SER A 125 -7.40 14.09 11.80
CA SER A 125 -8.84 13.95 11.76
C SER A 125 -9.54 15.29 11.52
N PRO A 126 -10.72 15.24 10.90
CA PRO A 126 -11.70 16.30 10.91
C PRO A 126 -11.88 17.05 12.23
N GLY A 127 -11.82 18.38 12.17
CA GLY A 127 -12.15 19.24 13.32
C GLY A 127 -11.00 19.43 14.29
N MET A 128 -9.83 18.82 14.03
CA MET A 128 -8.62 19.14 14.77
C MET A 128 -8.26 20.62 14.62
N ASN A 129 -7.81 21.23 15.71
CA ASN A 129 -7.26 22.57 15.72
C ASN A 129 -5.74 22.55 15.46
N MET A 130 -5.14 23.73 15.32
CA MET A 130 -3.70 23.83 15.01
C MET A 130 -2.79 23.18 16.07
N ALA A 131 -3.16 23.22 17.35
CA ALA A 131 -2.33 22.62 18.41
C ALA A 131 -2.39 21.09 18.36
N GLU A 132 -3.55 20.52 18.02
CA GLU A 132 -3.70 19.07 17.83
C GLU A 132 -2.92 18.58 16.60
N VAL A 133 -2.97 19.33 15.49
CA VAL A 133 -2.16 19.02 14.30
C VAL A 133 -0.66 19.18 14.59
N GLN A 134 -0.27 20.18 15.37
CA GLN A 134 1.12 20.36 15.80
C GLN A 134 1.62 19.16 16.63
N ALA A 135 0.80 18.65 17.55
CA ALA A 135 1.16 17.48 18.35
C ALA A 135 1.48 16.25 17.48
N VAL A 136 0.69 16.00 16.43
CA VAL A 136 0.95 14.90 15.48
C VAL A 136 2.30 15.09 14.78
N VAL A 137 2.60 16.32 14.33
CA VAL A 137 3.89 16.62 13.69
C VAL A 137 5.06 16.50 14.67
N ASP A 138 4.87 16.92 15.92
CA ASP A 138 5.91 16.83 16.95
C ASP A 138 6.27 15.37 17.23
N GLU A 139 5.30 14.44 17.22
CA GLU A 139 5.56 12.99 17.32
C GLU A 139 6.38 12.46 16.13
N VAL A 140 6.09 12.92 14.91
CA VAL A 140 6.87 12.59 13.70
C VAL A 140 8.32 13.05 13.82
N LEU A 141 8.52 14.28 14.32
CA LEU A 141 9.84 14.87 14.54
C LEU A 141 10.60 14.15 15.66
N GLU A 142 9.94 13.82 16.76
CA GLU A 142 10.53 13.06 17.87
C GLU A 142 10.99 11.66 17.42
N ALA A 143 10.19 11.02 16.56
CA ALA A 143 10.56 9.75 15.93
C ALA A 143 11.66 9.89 14.85
N GLY A 144 12.11 11.10 14.54
CA GLY A 144 13.23 11.37 13.62
C GLY A 144 12.86 11.34 12.14
N PHE A 145 11.56 11.35 11.81
CA PHE A 145 11.13 11.41 10.42
C PHE A 145 11.31 12.81 9.84
N THR A 146 11.64 12.85 8.56
CA THR A 146 11.78 14.08 7.79
C THR A 146 10.69 14.20 6.73
N ALA A 147 9.76 13.24 6.66
CA ALA A 147 8.63 13.26 5.76
C ALA A 147 7.41 12.61 6.42
N LEU A 148 6.22 13.13 6.15
CA LEU A 148 4.95 12.55 6.60
C LEU A 148 3.91 12.52 5.48
N LYS A 149 2.93 11.63 5.60
CA LYS A 149 1.73 11.58 4.76
C LYS A 149 0.49 11.72 5.63
N VAL A 150 -0.49 12.47 5.15
CA VAL A 150 -1.81 12.60 5.77
C VAL A 150 -2.93 12.39 4.77
N ASP A 151 -4.05 11.87 5.25
CA ASP A 151 -5.26 11.72 4.46
C ASP A 151 -6.10 13.00 4.50
N LEU A 152 -6.48 13.52 3.33
CA LEU A 152 -7.37 14.68 3.27
C LEU A 152 -8.84 14.28 3.20
N ASP A 153 -9.12 13.07 2.72
CA ASP A 153 -10.46 12.57 2.43
C ASP A 153 -11.19 11.96 3.64
N ILE A 154 -10.53 11.83 4.80
CA ILE A 154 -11.12 11.29 6.03
C ILE A 154 -12.40 12.06 6.38
N ARG A 155 -13.54 11.34 6.38
CA ARG A 155 -14.90 11.86 6.59
C ARG A 155 -15.28 13.05 5.69
N ALA A 156 -14.58 13.27 4.58
CA ALA A 156 -15.00 14.20 3.53
C ALA A 156 -16.03 13.56 2.58
N TYR A 157 -16.36 12.25 2.75
CA TYR A 157 -17.22 11.49 1.83
C TYR A 157 -18.24 10.54 2.51
N GLY A 158 -18.55 10.71 3.80
CA GLY A 158 -19.38 9.74 4.54
C GLY A 158 -20.14 10.30 5.74
N HIS A 159 -21.25 9.63 6.08
CA HIS A 159 -22.40 10.04 6.89
C HIS A 159 -22.18 10.58 8.31
N THR A 160 -20.96 10.66 8.83
CA THR A 160 -20.67 11.13 10.20
C THR A 160 -19.60 12.20 10.21
N GLY A 161 -19.96 13.40 10.66
CA GLY A 161 -19.02 14.52 10.84
C GLY A 161 -18.84 15.44 9.63
N SER A 162 -19.72 15.39 8.63
CA SER A 162 -19.91 16.52 7.70
C SER A 162 -20.88 17.54 8.29
N GLU A 163 -20.64 18.84 8.09
CA GLU A 163 -21.61 19.89 8.44
C GLU A 163 -22.96 19.69 7.73
N THR A 164 -22.97 18.89 6.66
CA THR A 164 -24.16 18.51 5.91
C THR A 164 -24.90 17.33 6.53
N GLY A 165 -24.81 17.07 7.84
CA GLY A 165 -25.40 15.90 8.55
C GLY A 165 -26.90 15.63 8.33
N TRP A 166 -27.57 16.45 7.52
CA TRP A 166 -28.95 16.33 7.03
C TRP A 166 -29.07 15.77 5.61
N TYR A 167 -27.96 15.55 4.90
CA TYR A 167 -27.91 15.08 3.51
C TYR A 167 -27.08 13.81 3.38
N GLU A 168 -27.70 12.76 2.85
CA GLU A 168 -27.00 11.55 2.43
C GLU A 168 -26.34 11.84 1.06
N LYS A 169 -25.00 11.89 1.03
CA LYS A 169 -24.26 11.99 -0.23
C LYS A 169 -24.46 10.69 -1.02
N ASP A 170 -24.75 10.82 -2.31
CA ASP A 170 -24.77 9.68 -3.23
C ASP A 170 -23.40 8.98 -3.18
N LYS A 171 -23.40 7.68 -2.87
CA LYS A 171 -22.20 6.85 -2.73
C LYS A 171 -21.39 6.75 -4.02
N PHE A 172 -22.01 7.06 -5.17
CA PHE A 172 -21.36 7.08 -6.48
C PHE A 172 -20.94 8.50 -6.90
N ASN A 173 -21.31 9.54 -6.14
CA ASN A 173 -20.91 10.90 -6.43
C ASN A 173 -19.54 11.21 -5.81
N MET A 174 -18.53 11.29 -6.68
CA MET A 174 -17.14 11.58 -6.33
C MET A 174 -16.82 13.07 -6.37
N THR A 175 -17.80 13.93 -6.63
CA THR A 175 -17.64 15.38 -6.59
C THR A 175 -17.78 15.87 -5.16
N PRO A 176 -16.77 16.59 -4.61
CA PRO A 176 -16.86 17.20 -3.30
C PRO A 176 -17.73 18.46 -3.38
N ASN A 177 -18.53 18.68 -2.36
CA ASN A 177 -19.17 19.98 -2.18
C ASN A 177 -18.15 21.04 -1.74
N LYS A 178 -18.57 22.30 -1.63
CA LYS A 178 -17.67 23.41 -1.26
C LYS A 178 -16.98 23.17 0.08
N TRP A 179 -17.72 22.73 1.09
CA TRP A 179 -17.18 22.51 2.43
C TRP A 179 -16.15 21.37 2.44
N GLU A 180 -16.45 20.25 1.77
CA GLU A 180 -15.52 19.12 1.66
C GLU A 180 -14.21 19.56 0.98
N HIS A 181 -14.30 20.35 -0.10
CA HIS A 181 -13.15 20.92 -0.79
C HIS A 181 -12.33 21.85 0.09
N ASP A 182 -12.98 22.87 0.68
CA ASP A 182 -12.30 23.87 1.49
C ASP A 182 -11.63 23.23 2.71
N ARG A 183 -12.25 22.21 3.28
CA ARG A 183 -11.73 21.42 4.40
C ARG A 183 -10.44 20.67 4.02
N MET A 184 -10.41 20.00 2.86
CA MET A 184 -9.20 19.31 2.39
C MET A 184 -8.04 20.30 2.22
N VAL A 185 -8.32 21.46 1.62
CA VAL A 185 -7.34 22.54 1.46
C VAL A 185 -6.88 23.04 2.84
N GLN A 186 -7.81 23.34 3.74
CA GLN A 186 -7.49 23.82 5.09
C GLN A 186 -6.60 22.83 5.85
N LEU A 187 -6.93 21.54 5.82
CA LEU A 187 -6.17 20.51 6.53
C LEU A 187 -4.73 20.41 6.00
N ALA A 188 -4.55 20.39 4.68
CA ALA A 188 -3.23 20.42 4.07
C ALA A 188 -2.43 21.66 4.48
N HIS A 189 -3.05 22.85 4.49
CA HIS A 189 -2.42 24.08 4.98
C HIS A 189 -1.99 23.97 6.45
N MET A 190 -2.84 23.40 7.30
CA MET A 190 -2.53 23.25 8.73
C MET A 190 -1.34 22.32 8.95
N VAL A 191 -1.31 21.18 8.26
CA VAL A 191 -0.22 20.20 8.37
C VAL A 191 1.09 20.76 7.84
N VAL A 192 1.10 21.39 6.67
CA VAL A 192 2.31 22.04 6.11
C VAL A 192 2.81 23.15 7.02
N LYS A 193 1.91 23.93 7.62
CA LYS A 193 2.28 24.97 8.57
C LYS A 193 2.91 24.39 9.84
N ALA A 194 2.36 23.29 10.36
CA ALA A 194 2.87 22.62 11.56
C ALA A 194 4.22 21.92 11.32
N ALA A 195 4.35 21.25 10.16
CA ALA A 195 5.57 20.61 9.66
C ALA A 195 6.75 21.60 9.56
N GLY A 196 6.45 22.84 9.17
CA GLY A 196 7.47 23.87 8.98
C GLY A 196 8.46 23.48 7.86
N PRO A 197 9.66 24.09 7.84
CA PRO A 197 10.63 23.87 6.77
C PRO A 197 11.40 22.54 6.87
N SER A 198 11.22 21.78 7.95
CA SER A 198 12.07 20.63 8.28
C SER A 198 11.47 19.29 7.85
N VAL A 199 10.18 19.24 7.50
CA VAL A 199 9.46 18.00 7.18
C VAL A 199 8.72 18.16 5.87
N ASP A 200 8.97 17.24 4.93
CA ASP A 200 8.22 17.16 3.67
C ASP A 200 6.83 16.57 3.93
N VAL A 201 5.80 17.16 3.33
CA VAL A 201 4.41 16.71 3.51
C VAL A 201 3.89 16.11 2.20
N ALA A 202 3.36 14.90 2.28
CA ALA A 202 2.57 14.25 1.25
C ALA A 202 1.11 14.13 1.70
N THR A 203 0.20 13.93 0.75
CA THR A 203 -1.23 13.79 1.05
C THR A 203 -1.91 12.70 0.23
N ASP A 204 -2.91 12.04 0.78
CA ASP A 204 -3.71 11.01 0.12
C ASP A 204 -5.20 11.39 -0.01
N LEU A 205 -5.84 10.83 -1.05
CA LEU A 205 -7.24 11.00 -1.41
C LEU A 205 -7.97 9.68 -1.68
N HIS A 206 -7.27 8.54 -1.60
CA HIS A 206 -7.86 7.20 -1.69
C HIS A 206 -8.79 6.99 -2.90
N THR A 207 -8.42 7.55 -4.05
CA THR A 207 -9.19 7.50 -5.29
C THR A 207 -10.58 8.12 -5.20
N ARG A 208 -10.88 9.01 -4.23
CA ARG A 208 -12.26 9.44 -3.95
C ARG A 208 -12.79 10.63 -4.76
N LEU A 209 -11.96 11.27 -5.59
CA LEU A 209 -12.39 12.40 -6.41
C LEU A 209 -12.65 12.02 -7.87
N ASP A 210 -13.62 12.72 -8.47
CA ASP A 210 -13.67 12.80 -9.92
C ASP A 210 -12.52 13.66 -10.47
N LYS A 211 -12.24 13.51 -11.77
CA LYS A 211 -11.14 14.19 -12.44
C LYS A 211 -11.18 15.71 -12.31
N HIS A 212 -12.35 16.33 -12.40
CA HIS A 212 -12.46 17.79 -12.36
C HIS A 212 -12.15 18.33 -10.97
N SER A 213 -12.69 17.66 -9.96
CA SER A 213 -12.48 18.00 -8.55
C SER A 213 -11.04 17.79 -8.12
N ALA A 214 -10.40 16.69 -8.56
CA ALA A 214 -8.98 16.44 -8.36
C ALA A 214 -8.09 17.54 -8.96
N ILE A 215 -8.38 17.98 -10.20
CA ILE A 215 -7.62 19.06 -10.84
C ILE A 215 -7.76 20.37 -10.06
N ARG A 216 -8.98 20.68 -9.58
CA ARG A 216 -9.22 21.87 -8.77
C ARG A 216 -8.44 21.82 -7.47
N LEU A 217 -8.52 20.71 -6.74
CA LEU A 217 -7.81 20.53 -5.48
C LEU A 217 -6.29 20.60 -5.67
N ALA A 218 -5.74 19.94 -6.69
CA ALA A 218 -4.32 19.99 -6.99
C ALA A 218 -3.81 21.41 -7.25
N ARG A 219 -4.59 22.26 -7.93
CA ARG A 219 -4.26 23.68 -8.14
C ARG A 219 -4.28 24.48 -6.84
N ASP A 220 -5.28 24.24 -5.99
CA ASP A 220 -5.40 24.94 -4.71
C ASP A 220 -4.28 24.50 -3.72
N LEU A 221 -3.77 23.29 -3.85
CA LEU A 221 -2.65 22.76 -3.06
C LEU A 221 -1.27 23.05 -3.66
N GLU A 222 -1.16 23.49 -4.92
CA GLU A 222 0.11 23.77 -5.60
C GLU A 222 1.04 24.72 -4.81
N PRO A 223 0.56 25.79 -4.17
CA PRO A 223 1.40 26.69 -3.37
C PRO A 223 2.07 26.01 -2.16
N LEU A 224 1.51 24.89 -1.68
CA LEU A 224 2.02 24.14 -0.52
C LEU A 224 3.26 23.32 -0.84
N LYS A 225 3.56 23.08 -2.13
CA LYS A 225 4.73 22.30 -2.58
C LYS A 225 4.83 20.92 -1.90
N LEU A 226 3.70 20.21 -1.87
CA LEU A 226 3.64 18.84 -1.35
C LEU A 226 4.61 17.92 -2.09
N LEU A 227 5.14 16.92 -1.39
CA LEU A 227 6.02 15.91 -1.96
C LEU A 227 5.31 15.10 -3.05
N TRP A 228 4.05 14.71 -2.78
CA TRP A 228 3.11 14.18 -3.77
C TRP A 228 1.65 14.36 -3.32
N LEU A 229 0.74 14.23 -4.27
CA LEU A 229 -0.69 14.04 -4.07
C LEU A 229 -1.05 12.62 -4.54
N GLU A 230 -1.32 11.73 -3.59
CA GLU A 230 -1.56 10.31 -3.81
C GLU A 230 -3.01 10.06 -4.23
N GLU A 231 -3.16 9.13 -5.17
CA GLU A 231 -4.44 8.60 -5.66
C GLU A 231 -5.57 9.63 -5.79
N PRO A 232 -5.37 10.76 -6.50
CA PRO A 232 -6.39 11.80 -6.58
C PRO A 232 -7.63 11.36 -7.34
N VAL A 233 -7.56 10.31 -8.16
CA VAL A 233 -8.68 9.75 -8.91
C VAL A 233 -8.52 8.23 -9.00
N PRO A 234 -9.59 7.47 -9.24
CA PRO A 234 -9.47 6.05 -9.53
C PRO A 234 -8.54 5.80 -10.73
N PRO A 235 -7.70 4.77 -10.69
CA PRO A 235 -7.01 4.31 -11.88
C PRO A 235 -8.09 3.96 -12.91
N ARG A 236 -7.97 4.49 -14.14
CA ARG A 236 -8.89 4.11 -15.21
C ARG A 236 -8.90 2.59 -15.32
N THR A 237 -10.04 1.95 -15.09
CA THR A 237 -10.28 0.65 -15.70
C THR A 237 -10.31 0.90 -17.20
N SER A 238 -9.49 0.17 -17.95
CA SER A 238 -9.53 0.16 -19.41
C SER A 238 -10.99 0.04 -19.86
N THR A 239 -11.46 1.06 -20.56
CA THR A 239 -12.71 1.01 -21.36
C THR A 239 -12.67 -0.15 -22.33
#